data_AF-A0A840BZ79-F1
#
_entry.id   AF-A0A840BZ79-F1
#
_cell.length_a   1.000
_cell.length_b   1.000
_cell.length_c   1.000
_cell.angle_alpha   90.00
_cell.angle_beta   90.00
_cell.angle_gamma   90.00
#
_symmetry.space_group_name_H-M   'P 1'
#
loop_
_entity.id
_entity.type
_entity.pdbx_description
1 polymer ?
#
loop_
_entity_poly.entity_id
_entity_poly.type
_entity_poly.pdbx_seq_one_letter_code
_entity_poly.pdbx_strand_id
1 'polypeptide(L)'
;MELPHLQPDSSTPLERTLSASTDVYERVGANVTAMRRLKLGNPPPSWLPFLVYEYGLGELQPYVPNLYELIDEGIDWQRVRGTPASISRALAWLGYGAALDEAPPRRRFWNMLQLALNRVRDDEADLIRIDGVTTLSLPKRSTFWRGYHGYDVRALEWGRTRWGQTLWSAYSGARIPQSDVKWSFGRPYDIDHAMTQAELQALGVWIEPTGEVELGWDDIPWPDAPWTSDAEHARSVAMLAAVPAGTAWAVFRDADGAVIGYRRARARWPVRPAPGGIYAIGSNRYAVELSGATRLYVEAMTDFGDGFGSTAFSVGFVLSAVPAAGFAPGARWLPAGGIVPAGPVVAETPVSIEFGRTVRERVRAVLRF
;
A
#
# COMPACT_ATOMS: atom_id res chain seq x y z
N MET A 1 -27.79 -58.76 -30.87
CA MET A 1 -26.87 -58.18 -31.87
C MET A 1 -25.55 -58.88 -31.65
N GLU A 2 -25.16 -59.80 -32.54
CA GLU A 2 -23.94 -60.61 -32.35
C GLU A 2 -22.72 -59.69 -32.32
N LEU A 3 -21.88 -59.84 -31.29
CA LEU A 3 -20.59 -59.16 -31.23
C LEU A 3 -19.72 -59.70 -32.38
N PRO A 4 -19.04 -58.83 -33.15
CA PRO A 4 -18.22 -59.27 -34.27
C PRO A 4 -17.11 -60.21 -33.78
N HIS A 5 -17.15 -61.48 -34.19
CA HIS A 5 -16.11 -62.45 -33.87
C HIS A 5 -15.02 -62.44 -34.93
N LEU A 6 -13.75 -62.52 -34.52
CA LEU A 6 -12.60 -62.56 -35.43
C LEU A 6 -12.37 -63.96 -36.04
N GLN A 7 -13.21 -64.93 -35.71
CA GLN A 7 -13.13 -66.30 -36.20
C GLN A 7 -13.70 -66.42 -37.63
N PRO A 8 -13.15 -67.32 -38.47
CA PRO A 8 -13.68 -67.59 -39.81
C PRO A 8 -15.08 -68.21 -39.78
N ASP A 9 -15.81 -68.11 -40.88
CA ASP A 9 -17.20 -68.58 -40.97
C ASP A 9 -17.37 -70.08 -40.70
N SER A 10 -16.31 -70.87 -40.89
CA SER A 10 -16.27 -72.32 -40.67
C SER A 10 -16.08 -72.75 -39.20
N SER A 11 -15.98 -71.82 -38.23
CA SER A 11 -15.70 -72.16 -36.83
C SER A 11 -16.87 -72.83 -36.12
N THR A 12 -16.55 -73.87 -35.33
CA THR A 12 -17.52 -74.67 -34.58
C THR A 12 -18.10 -73.91 -33.38
N PRO A 13 -19.27 -74.33 -32.85
CA PRO A 13 -19.86 -73.67 -31.67
C PRO A 13 -18.93 -73.62 -30.45
N LEU A 14 -18.16 -74.69 -30.20
CA LEU A 14 -17.20 -74.75 -29.10
C LEU A 14 -16.07 -73.72 -29.27
N GLU A 15 -15.52 -73.58 -30.47
CA GLU A 15 -14.47 -72.60 -30.79
C GLU A 15 -14.98 -71.16 -30.62
N ARG A 16 -16.22 -70.88 -31.02
CA ARG A 16 -16.85 -69.57 -30.84
C ARG A 16 -17.06 -69.25 -29.35
N THR A 17 -17.56 -70.20 -28.57
CA THR A 17 -17.74 -70.03 -27.11
C THR A 17 -16.40 -69.87 -26.39
N LEU A 18 -15.38 -70.65 -26.77
CA LEU A 18 -14.04 -70.50 -26.21
C LEU A 18 -13.45 -69.13 -26.54
N SER A 19 -13.56 -68.67 -27.79
CA SER A 19 -13.12 -67.35 -28.23
C SER A 19 -13.82 -66.22 -27.45
N ALA A 20 -15.13 -66.31 -27.22
CA ALA A 20 -15.87 -65.34 -26.41
C ALA A 20 -15.43 -65.37 -24.93
N SER A 21 -15.26 -66.56 -24.34
CA SER A 21 -14.83 -66.69 -22.94
C SER A 21 -13.40 -66.22 -22.68
N THR A 22 -12.57 -66.21 -23.73
CA THR A 22 -11.17 -65.76 -23.68
C THR A 22 -11.00 -64.32 -24.16
N ASP A 23 -12.08 -63.66 -24.61
CA ASP A 23 -12.01 -62.28 -25.07
C ASP A 23 -11.81 -61.33 -23.88
N VAL A 24 -10.56 -60.91 -23.70
CA VAL A 24 -10.20 -59.94 -22.66
C VAL A 24 -10.70 -58.54 -23.02
N TYR A 25 -10.88 -58.22 -24.31
CA TYR A 25 -11.30 -56.89 -24.77
C TYR A 25 -12.72 -56.55 -24.35
N GLU A 26 -13.64 -57.52 -24.32
CA GLU A 26 -14.98 -57.29 -23.77
C GLU A 26 -14.91 -56.85 -22.29
N ARG A 27 -13.98 -57.46 -21.54
CA ARG A 27 -13.81 -57.19 -20.10
C ARG A 27 -13.04 -55.90 -19.80
N VAL A 28 -12.09 -55.48 -20.65
CA VAL A 28 -11.22 -54.31 -20.40
C VAL A 28 -11.46 -53.13 -21.34
N GLY A 29 -12.20 -53.30 -22.42
CA GLY A 29 -12.37 -52.30 -23.48
C GLY A 29 -13.00 -51.00 -23.00
N ALA A 30 -13.96 -51.10 -22.07
CA ALA A 30 -14.54 -49.93 -21.41
C ALA A 30 -13.49 -49.15 -20.61
N ASN A 31 -12.62 -49.85 -19.86
CA ASN A 31 -11.55 -49.23 -19.08
C ASN A 31 -10.49 -48.59 -19.98
N VAL A 32 -10.09 -49.27 -21.07
CA VAL A 32 -9.14 -48.72 -22.05
C VAL A 32 -9.70 -47.44 -22.69
N THR A 33 -11.00 -47.43 -23.02
CA THR A 33 -11.66 -46.23 -23.55
C THR A 33 -11.73 -45.12 -22.50
N ALA A 34 -12.00 -45.47 -21.23
CA ALA A 34 -12.07 -44.53 -20.12
C ALA A 34 -10.69 -43.94 -19.72
N MET A 35 -9.58 -44.64 -20.00
CA MET A 35 -8.23 -44.08 -19.82
C MET A 35 -7.97 -42.87 -20.72
N ARG A 36 -8.71 -42.75 -21.83
CA ARG A 36 -8.60 -41.61 -22.74
C ARG A 36 -9.06 -40.34 -22.01
N ARG A 37 -8.20 -39.31 -21.98
CA ARG A 37 -8.43 -38.01 -21.30
C ARG A 37 -8.43 -38.05 -19.77
N LEU A 38 -7.98 -39.15 -19.16
CA LEU A 38 -7.89 -39.26 -17.70
C LEU A 38 -7.06 -38.13 -17.04
N LYS A 39 -6.10 -37.55 -17.79
CA LYS A 39 -5.30 -36.39 -17.35
C LYS A 39 -5.99 -35.03 -17.48
N LEU A 40 -7.04 -34.91 -18.30
CA LEU A 40 -7.60 -33.60 -18.75
C LEU A 40 -8.95 -33.24 -18.13
N GLY A 41 -9.65 -34.21 -17.51
CA GLY A 41 -10.98 -33.98 -16.96
C GLY A 41 -11.00 -33.89 -15.43
N ASN A 42 -10.81 -35.02 -14.78
CA ASN A 42 -10.76 -35.12 -13.32
C ASN A 42 -9.73 -36.19 -12.93
N PRO A 43 -8.43 -35.86 -12.95
CA PRO A 43 -7.40 -36.83 -12.61
C PRO A 43 -7.56 -37.28 -11.15
N PRO A 44 -7.35 -38.57 -10.83
CA PRO A 44 -7.40 -39.05 -9.45
C PRO A 44 -6.43 -38.27 -8.54
N PRO A 45 -6.77 -38.00 -7.26
CA PRO A 45 -5.88 -37.26 -6.35
C PRO A 45 -4.48 -37.85 -6.23
N SER A 46 -4.35 -39.19 -6.32
CA SER A 46 -3.06 -39.88 -6.27
C SER A 46 -2.14 -39.58 -7.46
N TRP A 47 -2.68 -39.05 -8.56
CA TRP A 47 -1.93 -38.74 -9.78
C TRP A 47 -1.42 -37.30 -9.80
N LEU A 48 -2.03 -36.40 -9.01
CA LEU A 48 -1.72 -34.96 -9.05
C LEU A 48 -0.23 -34.65 -8.83
N PRO A 49 0.49 -35.28 -7.88
CA PRO A 49 1.92 -35.00 -7.71
C PRO A 49 2.75 -35.39 -8.94
N PHE A 50 2.38 -36.48 -9.62
CA PHE A 50 3.05 -36.92 -10.84
C PHE A 50 2.73 -36.01 -12.02
N LEU A 51 1.49 -35.49 -12.12
CA LEU A 51 1.13 -34.52 -13.15
C LEU A 51 1.84 -33.18 -12.94
N VAL A 52 1.96 -32.72 -11.70
CA VAL A 52 2.74 -31.51 -11.38
C VAL A 52 4.21 -31.68 -11.76
N TYR A 53 4.78 -32.85 -11.51
CA TYR A 53 6.14 -33.18 -11.95
C TYR A 53 6.25 -33.25 -13.48
N GLU A 54 5.33 -33.96 -14.15
CA GLU A 54 5.28 -34.10 -15.61
C GLU A 54 5.20 -32.75 -16.32
N TYR A 55 4.38 -31.83 -15.82
CA TYR A 55 4.23 -30.48 -16.36
C TYR A 55 5.27 -29.49 -15.83
N GLY A 56 6.17 -29.88 -14.91
CA GLY A 56 7.19 -28.98 -14.36
C GLY A 56 6.62 -27.80 -13.56
N LEU A 57 5.50 -27.99 -12.86
CA LEU A 57 4.78 -26.95 -12.12
C LEU A 57 5.20 -26.86 -10.64
N GLY A 58 6.23 -27.60 -10.22
CA GLY A 58 6.67 -27.67 -8.82
C GLY A 58 7.03 -26.30 -8.23
N GLU A 59 7.64 -25.41 -9.02
CA GLU A 59 8.03 -24.06 -8.59
C GLU A 59 6.82 -23.15 -8.26
N LEU A 60 5.63 -23.50 -8.75
CA LEU A 60 4.41 -22.72 -8.56
C LEU A 60 3.56 -23.15 -7.36
N GLN A 61 3.83 -24.33 -6.79
CA GLN A 61 3.11 -24.85 -5.62
C GLN A 61 3.02 -23.88 -4.43
N PRO A 62 4.05 -23.06 -4.12
CA PRO A 62 3.96 -22.10 -3.02
C PRO A 62 2.92 -20.98 -3.25
N TYR A 63 2.49 -20.74 -4.50
CA TYR A 63 1.56 -19.67 -4.86
C TYR A 63 0.13 -20.17 -5.12
N VAL A 64 -0.01 -21.41 -5.61
CA VAL A 64 -1.31 -22.06 -5.88
C VAL A 64 -1.39 -23.38 -5.10
N PRO A 65 -1.97 -23.38 -3.88
CA PRO A 65 -1.96 -24.55 -3.00
C PRO A 65 -2.81 -25.72 -3.52
N ASN A 66 -3.91 -25.44 -4.22
CA ASN A 66 -4.78 -26.46 -4.78
C ASN A 66 -4.15 -27.05 -6.04
N LEU A 67 -3.79 -28.34 -6.00
CA LEU A 67 -3.11 -29.01 -7.11
C LEU A 67 -3.96 -29.13 -8.38
N TYR A 68 -5.30 -29.16 -8.26
CA TYR A 68 -6.17 -29.16 -9.44
C TYR A 68 -6.12 -27.81 -10.16
N GLU A 69 -6.24 -26.71 -9.40
CA GLU A 69 -6.12 -25.34 -9.93
C GLU A 69 -4.71 -25.10 -10.48
N LEU A 70 -3.68 -25.58 -9.79
CA LEU A 70 -2.29 -25.45 -10.23
C LEU A 70 -2.06 -26.11 -11.60
N ILE A 71 -2.64 -27.29 -11.85
CA ILE A 71 -2.48 -27.97 -13.15
C ILE A 71 -3.19 -27.17 -14.24
N ASP A 72 -4.42 -26.71 -14.00
CA ASP A 72 -5.20 -25.98 -14.99
C ASP A 72 -4.56 -24.62 -15.31
N GLU A 73 -4.34 -23.79 -14.29
CA GLU A 73 -3.82 -22.44 -14.46
C GLU A 73 -2.32 -22.41 -14.77
N GLY A 74 -1.55 -23.37 -14.23
CA GLY A 74 -0.11 -23.45 -14.40
C GLY A 74 0.31 -23.78 -15.83
N ILE A 75 -0.37 -24.73 -16.49
CA ILE A 75 -0.14 -25.03 -17.92
C ILE A 75 -0.41 -23.77 -18.75
N ASP A 76 -1.48 -23.08 -18.43
CA ASP A 76 -1.93 -21.92 -19.16
C ASP A 76 -1.00 -20.72 -18.96
N TRP A 77 -0.46 -20.55 -17.75
CA TRP A 77 0.62 -19.61 -17.46
C TRP A 77 1.91 -19.94 -18.21
N GLN A 78 2.31 -21.21 -18.30
CA GLN A 78 3.52 -21.62 -19.03
C GLN A 78 3.48 -21.21 -20.50
N ARG A 79 2.30 -21.28 -21.15
CA ARG A 79 2.10 -20.88 -22.55
C ARG A 79 2.36 -19.40 -22.81
N VAL A 80 2.16 -18.56 -21.80
CA VAL A 80 2.32 -17.09 -21.90
C VAL A 80 3.51 -16.56 -21.10
N ARG A 81 4.36 -17.45 -20.57
CA ARG A 81 5.51 -17.08 -19.74
C ARG A 81 6.46 -16.14 -20.49
N GLY A 82 6.98 -15.14 -19.79
CA GLY A 82 7.86 -14.12 -20.36
C GLY A 82 7.12 -12.93 -20.98
N THR A 83 5.77 -12.90 -20.88
CA THR A 83 4.94 -11.78 -21.32
C THR A 83 4.33 -11.04 -20.12
N PRO A 84 3.84 -9.80 -20.29
CA PRO A 84 3.08 -9.14 -19.22
C PRO A 84 1.86 -9.93 -18.74
N ALA A 85 1.25 -10.75 -19.61
CA ALA A 85 0.10 -11.58 -19.27
C ALA A 85 0.45 -12.67 -18.24
N SER A 86 1.65 -13.26 -18.29
CA SER A 86 2.06 -14.24 -17.27
C SER A 86 2.21 -13.59 -15.89
N ILE A 87 2.72 -12.35 -15.82
CA ILE A 87 2.82 -11.61 -14.56
C ILE A 87 1.42 -11.28 -14.02
N SER A 88 0.50 -10.81 -14.89
CA SER A 88 -0.86 -10.52 -14.46
C SER A 88 -1.59 -11.76 -13.92
N ARG A 89 -1.46 -12.92 -14.57
CA ARG A 89 -2.02 -14.19 -14.09
C ARG A 89 -1.39 -14.61 -12.75
N ALA A 90 -0.07 -14.55 -12.68
CA ALA A 90 0.69 -14.91 -11.48
C ALA A 90 0.34 -14.06 -10.25
N LEU A 91 0.19 -12.74 -10.43
CA LEU A 91 -0.21 -11.85 -9.34
C LEU A 91 -1.67 -12.08 -8.91
N ALA A 92 -2.54 -12.47 -9.85
CA ALA A 92 -3.94 -12.76 -9.55
C ALA A 92 -4.10 -13.94 -8.58
N TRP A 93 -3.23 -14.96 -8.65
CA TRP A 93 -3.17 -16.07 -7.68
C TRP A 93 -2.97 -15.59 -6.24
N LEU A 94 -2.24 -14.48 -6.09
CA LEU A 94 -1.96 -13.85 -4.79
C LEU A 94 -2.98 -12.77 -4.43
N GLY A 95 -4.00 -12.53 -5.26
CA GLY A 95 -4.98 -11.46 -5.06
C GLY A 95 -4.44 -10.05 -5.33
N TYR A 96 -3.40 -9.93 -6.16
CA TYR A 96 -2.80 -8.66 -6.54
C TYR A 96 -2.92 -8.39 -8.04
N GLY A 97 -2.92 -7.11 -8.41
CA GLY A 97 -2.81 -6.65 -9.78
C GLY A 97 -1.70 -5.61 -9.88
N ALA A 98 -1.06 -5.51 -11.05
CA ALA A 98 -0.03 -4.50 -11.26
C ALA A 98 -0.03 -3.98 -12.70
N ALA A 99 0.29 -2.69 -12.85
CA ALA A 99 0.76 -2.15 -14.11
C ALA A 99 2.30 -2.28 -14.18
N LEU A 100 2.81 -2.71 -15.34
CA LEU A 100 4.23 -2.81 -15.58
C LEU A 100 4.78 -1.44 -16.03
N ASP A 101 5.89 -1.02 -15.45
CA ASP A 101 6.61 0.19 -15.83
C ASP A 101 8.05 -0.19 -16.20
N GLU A 102 8.34 -0.15 -17.50
CA GLU A 102 9.65 -0.48 -18.07
C GLU A 102 10.61 0.71 -17.97
N ALA A 103 11.88 0.43 -17.66
CA ALA A 103 12.90 1.46 -17.72
C ALA A 103 13.02 2.01 -19.15
N PRO A 104 13.12 3.35 -19.31
CA PRO A 104 13.23 3.93 -20.64
C PRO A 104 14.54 3.47 -21.32
N PRO A 105 14.53 3.17 -22.63
CA PRO A 105 15.68 2.58 -23.35
C PRO A 105 16.99 3.37 -23.25
N ARG A 106 16.90 4.69 -22.99
CA ARG A 106 18.04 5.58 -22.80
C ARG A 106 18.81 5.36 -21.49
N ARG A 107 18.29 4.57 -20.56
CA ARG A 107 19.00 4.23 -19.33
C ARG A 107 19.97 3.09 -19.58
N ARG A 108 21.10 3.11 -18.86
CA ARG A 108 22.07 2.00 -18.85
C ARG A 108 21.41 0.68 -18.45
N PHE A 109 20.49 0.72 -17.48
CA PHE A 109 19.71 -0.42 -17.02
C PHE A 109 18.32 -0.42 -17.67
N TRP A 110 18.28 -0.55 -19.00
CA TRP A 110 17.04 -0.55 -19.78
C TRP A 110 16.17 -1.79 -19.54
N ASN A 111 16.77 -2.89 -19.06
CA ASN A 111 16.10 -4.16 -18.82
C ASN A 111 15.41 -4.25 -17.44
N MET A 112 15.44 -3.16 -16.67
CA MET A 112 14.85 -3.08 -15.35
C MET A 112 13.35 -2.79 -15.42
N LEU A 113 12.56 -3.56 -14.67
CA LEU A 113 11.11 -3.44 -14.59
C LEU A 113 10.64 -3.07 -13.18
N GLN A 114 9.63 -2.21 -13.11
CA GLN A 114 8.92 -1.89 -11.89
C GLN A 114 7.46 -2.33 -11.99
N LEU A 115 6.87 -2.63 -10.82
CA LEU A 115 5.46 -2.95 -10.70
C LEU A 115 4.74 -1.84 -9.93
N ALA A 116 3.77 -1.20 -10.57
CA ALA A 116 2.81 -0.33 -9.91
C ALA A 116 1.64 -1.20 -9.44
N LEU A 117 1.68 -1.61 -8.18
CA LEU A 117 0.65 -2.47 -7.59
C LEU A 117 -0.68 -1.71 -7.47
N ASN A 118 -1.78 -2.44 -7.54
CA ASN A 118 -3.13 -1.89 -7.41
C ASN A 118 -3.52 -1.56 -5.96
N ARG A 119 -2.83 -2.15 -4.97
CA ARG A 119 -3.08 -1.95 -3.54
C ARG A 119 -1.80 -2.09 -2.73
N VAL A 120 -1.86 -1.67 -1.46
CA VAL A 120 -0.80 -2.00 -0.48
C VAL A 120 -0.95 -3.45 -0.04
N ARG A 121 0.18 -4.08 0.31
CA ARG A 121 0.23 -5.42 0.88
C ARG A 121 -0.62 -5.57 2.14
N ASP A 122 -1.12 -6.77 2.38
CA ASP A 122 -1.72 -7.16 3.67
C ASP A 122 -0.61 -7.59 4.64
N ASP A 123 0.22 -8.56 4.24
CA ASP A 123 1.37 -9.06 5.03
C ASP A 123 2.72 -8.76 4.33
N GLU A 124 3.79 -8.61 5.09
CA GLU A 124 5.16 -8.49 4.58
C GLU A 124 5.61 -9.78 3.86
N ALA A 125 5.11 -10.93 4.28
CA ALA A 125 5.38 -12.22 3.62
C ALA A 125 4.92 -12.25 2.15
N ASP A 126 3.87 -11.50 1.80
CA ASP A 126 3.37 -11.40 0.43
C ASP A 126 4.41 -10.80 -0.51
N LEU A 127 5.28 -9.92 -0.03
CA LEU A 127 6.30 -9.28 -0.87
C LEU A 127 7.31 -10.29 -1.42
N ILE A 128 7.66 -11.29 -0.61
CA ILE A 128 8.55 -12.38 -1.04
C ILE A 128 7.85 -13.23 -2.09
N ARG A 129 6.55 -13.49 -1.90
CA ARG A 129 5.75 -14.26 -2.86
C ARG A 129 5.59 -13.52 -4.19
N ILE A 130 5.30 -12.23 -4.14
CA ILE A 130 5.18 -11.36 -5.32
C ILE A 130 6.52 -11.30 -6.07
N ASP A 131 7.64 -11.13 -5.37
CA ASP A 131 8.97 -11.15 -5.96
C ASP A 131 9.25 -12.48 -6.68
N GLY A 132 9.06 -13.60 -5.96
CA GLY A 132 9.29 -14.94 -6.49
C GLY A 132 8.47 -15.23 -7.75
N VAL A 133 7.15 -15.02 -7.70
CA VAL A 133 6.26 -15.35 -8.83
C VAL A 133 6.49 -14.41 -10.02
N THR A 134 6.82 -13.14 -9.77
CA THR A 134 7.17 -12.17 -10.82
C THR A 134 8.47 -12.57 -11.49
N THR A 135 9.49 -12.93 -10.71
CA THR A 135 10.79 -13.37 -11.22
C THR A 135 10.67 -14.64 -12.06
N LEU A 136 9.82 -15.59 -11.65
CA LEU A 136 9.52 -16.79 -12.46
C LEU A 136 8.83 -16.45 -13.79
N SER A 137 7.98 -15.43 -13.78
CA SER A 137 7.17 -15.00 -14.93
C SER A 137 7.95 -14.14 -15.94
N LEU A 138 9.05 -13.51 -15.52
CA LEU A 138 9.82 -12.60 -16.36
C LEU A 138 10.66 -13.32 -17.41
N PRO A 139 10.89 -12.69 -18.59
CA PRO A 139 11.90 -13.18 -19.52
C PRO A 139 13.29 -12.99 -18.91
N LYS A 140 14.21 -13.92 -19.21
CA LYS A 140 15.55 -13.96 -18.58
C LYS A 140 16.37 -12.66 -18.70
N ARG A 141 16.10 -11.86 -19.75
CA ARG A 141 16.78 -10.57 -19.97
C ARG A 141 16.33 -9.48 -19.00
N SER A 142 15.11 -9.56 -18.48
CA SER A 142 14.49 -8.50 -17.67
C SER A 142 14.67 -8.79 -16.19
N THR A 143 14.73 -7.74 -15.38
CA THR A 143 14.91 -7.85 -13.93
C THR A 143 13.86 -7.01 -13.21
N PHE A 144 13.05 -7.66 -12.37
CA PHE A 144 12.19 -6.97 -11.42
C PHE A 144 13.05 -6.43 -10.28
N TRP A 145 12.93 -5.13 -10.00
CA TRP A 145 13.76 -4.49 -8.98
C TRP A 145 13.01 -3.57 -8.04
N ARG A 146 11.76 -3.18 -8.36
CA ARG A 146 10.95 -2.34 -7.47
C ARG A 146 9.44 -2.50 -7.66
N GLY A 147 8.73 -2.67 -6.56
CA GLY A 147 7.27 -2.57 -6.50
C GLY A 147 6.83 -1.35 -5.69
N TYR A 148 5.77 -0.67 -6.14
CA TYR A 148 5.26 0.51 -5.45
C TYR A 148 3.74 0.65 -5.53
N HIS A 149 3.16 1.30 -4.53
CA HIS A 149 1.78 1.77 -4.53
C HIS A 149 1.63 2.96 -3.59
N GLY A 150 0.90 4.01 -4.00
CA GLY A 150 0.64 5.21 -3.20
C GLY A 150 1.83 6.14 -2.96
N TYR A 151 3.08 5.63 -2.92
CA TYR A 151 4.30 6.44 -2.78
C TYR A 151 5.33 6.09 -3.86
N ASP A 152 5.39 6.92 -4.90
CA ASP A 152 6.36 6.81 -5.99
C ASP A 152 7.20 8.09 -6.12
N VAL A 153 8.37 8.12 -5.48
CA VAL A 153 9.37 9.18 -5.72
C VAL A 153 10.52 8.58 -6.50
N ARG A 154 10.74 9.10 -7.71
CA ARG A 154 11.69 8.53 -8.67
C ARG A 154 13.08 9.16 -8.53
N ALA A 155 14.08 8.47 -9.08
CA ALA A 155 15.40 9.07 -9.23
C ALA A 155 15.35 10.27 -10.18
N LEU A 156 16.13 11.28 -9.85
CA LEU A 156 16.35 12.45 -10.68
C LEU A 156 17.06 12.02 -11.96
N GLU A 157 16.54 12.51 -13.07
CA GLU A 157 17.18 12.43 -14.36
C GLU A 157 17.43 13.82 -14.89
N TRP A 158 18.69 14.09 -15.18
CA TRP A 158 19.12 15.39 -15.69
C TRP A 158 18.35 15.77 -16.96
N GLY A 159 17.69 16.93 -16.94
CA GLY A 159 16.90 17.45 -18.07
C GLY A 159 15.62 16.67 -18.40
N ARG A 160 15.17 15.75 -17.54
CA ARG A 160 13.96 14.93 -17.78
C ARG A 160 12.95 14.99 -16.64
N THR A 161 13.41 15.23 -15.41
CA THR A 161 12.55 15.27 -14.23
C THR A 161 12.68 16.60 -13.48
N ARG A 162 11.65 16.94 -12.70
CA ARG A 162 11.65 18.12 -11.83
C ARG A 162 12.33 17.80 -10.50
N TRP A 163 13.31 18.62 -10.13
CA TRP A 163 14.10 18.54 -8.90
C TRP A 163 13.29 18.31 -7.63
N GLY A 164 12.19 19.03 -7.44
CA GLY A 164 11.37 18.97 -6.22
C GLY A 164 10.52 17.71 -6.04
N GLN A 165 10.49 16.80 -7.03
CA GLN A 165 9.69 15.56 -6.98
C GLN A 165 10.52 14.30 -7.18
N THR A 166 11.84 14.42 -7.06
CA THR A 166 12.78 13.32 -7.31
C THR A 166 13.87 13.24 -6.25
N LEU A 167 14.46 12.05 -6.12
CA LEU A 167 15.62 11.80 -5.28
C LEU A 167 16.89 11.79 -6.13
N TRP A 168 18.00 12.32 -5.62
CA TRP A 168 19.21 12.53 -6.41
C TRP A 168 19.78 11.26 -7.08
N SER A 169 19.92 10.15 -6.35
CA SER A 169 20.56 8.92 -6.85
C SER A 169 19.71 7.65 -6.78
N ALA A 170 18.48 7.72 -6.26
CA ALA A 170 17.73 6.53 -5.91
C ALA A 170 16.23 6.70 -6.15
N TYR A 171 15.50 5.60 -6.12
CA TYR A 171 14.05 5.64 -6.03
C TYR A 171 13.62 5.49 -4.57
N SER A 172 12.40 5.87 -4.24
CA SER A 172 11.84 5.58 -2.92
C SER A 172 11.66 4.09 -2.69
N GLY A 173 11.68 3.69 -1.41
CA GLY A 173 11.41 2.35 -0.94
C GLY A 173 12.46 1.82 0.02
N ALA A 174 12.18 0.67 0.61
CA ALA A 174 13.08 -0.11 1.44
C ALA A 174 13.14 -1.56 0.92
N ARG A 175 14.24 -2.26 1.23
CA ARG A 175 14.38 -3.69 0.97
C ARG A 175 14.05 -4.46 2.24
N ILE A 176 13.51 -5.66 2.08
CA ILE A 176 13.33 -6.62 3.17
C ILE A 176 14.49 -7.61 3.14
N PRO A 177 14.89 -8.22 4.28
CA PRO A 177 16.07 -9.09 4.32
C PRO A 177 16.07 -10.29 3.35
N GLN A 178 14.88 -10.73 2.92
CA GLN A 178 14.68 -11.92 2.09
C GLN A 178 14.38 -11.61 0.62
N SER A 179 14.45 -10.34 0.20
CA SER A 179 14.21 -9.92 -1.19
C SER A 179 15.08 -8.71 -1.55
N ASP A 180 15.75 -8.80 -2.70
CA ASP A 180 16.57 -7.70 -3.25
C ASP A 180 15.71 -6.60 -3.90
N VAL A 181 14.41 -6.86 -4.06
CA VAL A 181 13.44 -5.91 -4.61
C VAL A 181 13.18 -4.79 -3.62
N LYS A 182 13.11 -3.58 -4.16
CA LYS A 182 12.78 -2.38 -3.40
C LYS A 182 11.26 -2.19 -3.34
N TRP A 183 10.71 -2.04 -2.15
CA TRP A 183 9.27 -1.86 -1.94
C TRP A 183 8.96 -0.46 -1.43
N SER A 184 8.01 0.22 -2.07
CA SER A 184 7.67 1.61 -1.78
C SER A 184 6.16 1.78 -1.67
N PHE A 185 5.63 1.61 -0.47
CA PHE A 185 4.21 1.81 -0.19
C PHE A 185 3.95 3.15 0.50
N GLY A 186 2.81 3.75 0.21
CA GLY A 186 2.30 4.92 0.90
C GLY A 186 0.81 4.82 1.17
N ARG A 187 0.38 5.11 2.39
CA ARG A 187 -1.05 5.27 2.72
C ARG A 187 -1.31 6.70 3.22
N PRO A 188 -2.25 7.43 2.61
CA PRO A 188 -2.68 8.72 3.13
C PRO A 188 -3.77 8.57 4.19
N TYR A 189 -3.69 9.37 5.25
CA TYR A 189 -4.77 9.60 6.21
C TYR A 189 -5.08 11.08 6.22
N ASP A 190 -6.35 11.40 5.98
CA ASP A 190 -6.84 12.75 5.79
C ASP A 190 -7.79 13.11 6.93
N ILE A 191 -7.42 14.13 7.68
CA ILE A 191 -8.13 14.60 8.88
C ILE A 191 -8.62 16.03 8.61
N ASP A 192 -9.92 16.22 8.62
CA ASP A 192 -10.55 17.55 8.63
C ASP A 192 -11.15 17.76 10.02
N HIS A 193 -10.47 18.52 10.86
CA HIS A 193 -10.82 18.70 12.26
C HIS A 193 -11.26 20.13 12.55
N ALA A 194 -12.45 20.28 13.12
CA ALA A 194 -12.87 21.53 13.74
C ALA A 194 -12.35 21.55 15.16
N MET A 195 -11.51 22.53 15.49
CA MET A 195 -10.91 22.65 16.81
C MET A 195 -12.01 22.87 17.85
N THR A 196 -12.02 22.03 18.88
CA THR A 196 -12.96 22.17 19.99
C THR A 196 -12.50 23.26 20.95
N GLN A 197 -13.44 23.84 21.70
CA GLN A 197 -13.12 24.82 22.74
C GLN A 197 -12.07 24.30 23.73
N ALA A 198 -12.20 23.04 24.16
CA ALA A 198 -11.26 22.43 25.11
C ALA A 198 -9.83 22.36 24.55
N GLU A 199 -9.67 22.02 23.26
CA GLU A 199 -8.36 22.01 22.59
C GLU A 199 -7.77 23.41 22.46
N LEU A 200 -8.60 24.40 22.10
CA LEU A 200 -8.17 25.80 21.96
C LEU A 200 -7.80 26.42 23.32
N GLN A 201 -8.52 26.08 24.38
CA GLN A 201 -8.19 26.47 25.75
C GLN A 201 -6.90 25.79 26.22
N ALA A 202 -6.71 24.50 25.94
CA ALA A 202 -5.47 23.79 26.27
C ALA A 202 -4.25 24.37 25.53
N LEU A 203 -4.44 24.85 24.30
CA LEU A 203 -3.42 25.59 23.53
C LEU A 203 -3.20 27.02 24.02
N GLY A 204 -4.10 27.57 24.86
CA GLY A 204 -4.05 28.95 25.34
C GLY A 204 -4.44 30.00 24.29
N VAL A 205 -5.17 29.60 23.23
CA VAL A 205 -5.53 30.48 22.10
C VAL A 205 -7.04 30.77 22.00
N TRP A 206 -7.83 30.24 22.93
CA TRP A 206 -9.28 30.44 22.91
C TRP A 206 -9.65 31.91 23.18
N ILE A 207 -10.43 32.46 22.26
CA ILE A 207 -11.09 33.77 22.40
C ILE A 207 -12.59 33.47 22.53
N GLU A 208 -13.29 34.07 23.49
CA GLU A 208 -14.73 33.83 23.68
C GLU A 208 -15.54 34.39 22.48
N PRO A 209 -16.63 33.72 22.03
CA PRO A 209 -17.50 34.29 21.02
C PRO A 209 -18.19 35.53 21.62
N THR A 210 -17.85 36.72 21.15
CA THR A 210 -18.65 37.91 21.41
C THR A 210 -19.94 37.82 20.59
N GLY A 211 -21.01 37.28 21.18
CA GLY A 211 -22.34 37.44 20.58
C GLY A 211 -22.67 38.94 20.55
N GLU A 212 -23.12 39.49 19.41
CA GLU A 212 -23.59 40.87 19.13
C GLU A 212 -23.04 42.06 19.96
N VAL A 213 -21.91 41.91 20.63
CA VAL A 213 -21.31 42.91 21.51
C VAL A 213 -20.00 43.30 20.88
N GLU A 214 -19.92 44.56 20.49
CA GLU A 214 -18.71 45.19 19.96
C GLU A 214 -17.53 44.92 20.89
N LEU A 215 -16.44 44.40 20.32
CA LEU A 215 -15.18 44.22 21.05
C LEU A 215 -14.68 45.60 21.50
N GLY A 216 -14.59 45.79 22.83
CA GLY A 216 -14.02 46.99 23.44
C GLY A 216 -12.52 47.10 23.18
N TRP A 217 -12.03 48.34 23.11
CA TRP A 217 -10.67 48.71 22.71
C TRP A 217 -9.52 48.03 23.49
N ASP A 218 -9.79 47.49 24.68
CA ASP A 218 -8.77 47.15 25.68
C ASP A 218 -8.55 45.63 25.89
N ASP A 219 -9.35 44.76 25.24
CA ASP A 219 -9.38 43.32 25.56
C ASP A 219 -8.69 42.38 24.54
N ILE A 220 -8.03 42.93 23.50
CA ILE A 220 -7.41 42.11 22.45
C ILE A 220 -5.92 42.45 22.29
N PRO A 221 -5.00 41.46 22.37
CA PRO A 221 -3.64 41.64 21.89
C PRO A 221 -3.68 41.75 20.35
N TRP A 222 -3.74 42.97 19.83
CA TRP A 222 -3.90 43.28 18.40
C TRP A 222 -2.92 42.50 17.51
N PRO A 223 -3.38 41.48 16.76
CA PRO A 223 -2.60 40.91 15.67
C PRO A 223 -2.76 41.79 14.42
N ASP A 224 -1.94 41.57 13.39
CA ASP A 224 -2.16 42.06 12.03
C ASP A 224 -3.39 41.35 11.38
N ALA A 225 -4.54 41.44 12.03
CA ALA A 225 -5.80 40.97 11.47
C ALA A 225 -6.33 42.04 10.51
N PRO A 226 -6.73 41.68 9.28
CA PRO A 226 -7.36 42.61 8.38
C PRO A 226 -8.63 43.19 9.02
N TRP A 227 -8.89 44.48 8.84
CA TRP A 227 -10.17 45.09 9.19
C TRP A 227 -11.27 44.41 8.36
N THR A 228 -12.02 43.50 8.98
CA THR A 228 -13.17 42.83 8.37
C THR A 228 -14.42 43.07 9.20
N SER A 229 -15.57 43.23 8.54
CA SER A 229 -16.87 43.40 9.19
C SER A 229 -17.43 42.12 9.82
N ASP A 230 -16.74 40.99 9.64
CA ASP A 230 -17.13 39.69 10.18
C ASP A 230 -16.29 39.38 11.44
N ALA A 231 -16.94 39.51 12.60
CA ALA A 231 -16.33 39.24 13.90
C ALA A 231 -15.94 37.77 14.08
N GLU A 232 -16.66 36.82 13.46
CA GLU A 232 -16.31 35.40 13.52
C GLU A 232 -15.03 35.14 12.72
N HIS A 233 -14.92 35.72 11.52
CA HIS A 233 -13.71 35.61 10.72
C HIS A 233 -12.49 36.23 11.42
N ALA A 234 -12.63 37.44 11.96
CA ALA A 234 -11.56 38.12 12.68
C ALA A 234 -11.09 37.30 13.90
N ARG A 235 -12.02 36.66 14.61
CA ARG A 235 -11.75 35.76 15.72
C ARG A 235 -10.94 34.54 15.30
N SER A 236 -11.35 33.82 14.25
CA SER A 236 -10.60 32.66 13.73
C SER A 236 -9.18 33.04 13.28
N VAL A 237 -9.02 34.21 12.65
CA VAL A 237 -7.69 34.74 12.26
C VAL A 237 -6.83 35.01 13.50
N ALA A 238 -7.40 35.65 14.53
CA ALA A 238 -6.68 35.95 15.76
C ALA A 238 -6.27 34.68 16.53
N MET A 239 -7.17 33.69 16.62
CA MET A 239 -6.85 32.39 17.23
C MET A 239 -5.71 31.68 16.49
N LEU A 240 -5.75 31.66 15.15
CA LEU A 240 -4.69 31.05 14.35
C LEU A 240 -3.35 31.78 14.52
N ALA A 241 -3.36 33.11 14.57
CA ALA A 241 -2.17 33.92 14.79
C ALA A 241 -1.53 33.67 16.17
N ALA A 242 -2.36 33.38 17.18
CA ALA A 242 -1.91 33.05 18.53
C ALA A 242 -1.35 31.62 18.67
N VAL A 243 -1.53 30.73 17.67
CA VAL A 243 -1.01 29.36 17.73
C VAL A 243 0.51 29.38 17.85
N PRO A 244 1.09 28.71 18.86
CA PRO A 244 2.54 28.71 19.10
C PRO A 244 3.34 28.41 17.83
N ALA A 245 4.24 29.32 17.48
CA ALA A 245 5.21 29.09 16.43
C ALA A 245 6.17 27.96 16.82
N GLY A 246 6.52 27.10 15.88
CA GLY A 246 7.44 26.00 16.13
C GLY A 246 7.28 24.83 15.18
N THR A 247 7.98 23.75 15.51
CA THR A 247 7.88 22.49 14.77
C THR A 247 6.69 21.71 15.29
N ALA A 248 5.75 21.37 14.41
CA ALA A 248 4.66 20.47 14.73
C ALA A 248 5.10 19.00 14.66
N TRP A 249 4.46 18.15 15.44
CA TRP A 249 4.73 16.72 15.53
C TRP A 249 3.41 15.95 15.50
N ALA A 250 3.32 14.90 14.69
CA ALA A 250 2.26 13.91 14.81
C ALA A 250 2.62 12.92 15.92
N VAL A 251 1.66 12.65 16.81
CA VAL A 251 1.77 11.69 17.90
C VAL A 251 0.99 10.45 17.52
N PHE A 252 1.63 9.29 17.62
CA PHE A 252 0.96 8.01 17.41
C PHE A 252 0.82 7.29 18.75
N ARG A 253 -0.38 6.78 19.05
CA ARG A 253 -0.66 6.03 20.28
C ARG A 253 -1.21 4.65 19.99
N ASP A 254 -0.92 3.71 20.87
CA ASP A 254 -1.48 2.36 20.84
C ASP A 254 -2.90 2.29 21.43
N ALA A 255 -3.43 1.07 21.55
CA ALA A 255 -4.78 0.83 22.08
C ALA A 255 -4.93 1.25 23.55
N ASP A 256 -3.84 1.23 24.31
CA ASP A 256 -3.81 1.58 25.73
C ASP A 256 -3.59 3.09 25.94
N GLY A 257 -3.46 3.86 24.85
CA GLY A 257 -3.20 5.29 24.87
C GLY A 257 -1.73 5.66 25.13
N ALA A 258 -0.83 4.68 25.18
CA ALA A 258 0.59 4.94 25.32
C ALA A 258 1.20 5.42 24.00
N VAL A 259 2.17 6.32 24.10
CA VAL A 259 2.80 6.92 22.90
C VAL A 259 3.77 5.92 22.28
N ILE A 260 3.53 5.57 21.02
CA ILE A 260 4.45 4.78 20.20
C ILE A 260 5.64 5.65 19.77
N GLY A 261 5.34 6.86 19.31
CA GLY A 261 6.37 7.82 18.91
C GLY A 261 5.81 9.10 18.31
N TYR A 262 6.73 10.03 18.08
CA TYR A 262 6.48 11.34 17.50
C TYR A 262 7.13 11.45 16.14
N ARG A 263 6.37 11.91 15.15
CA ARG A 263 6.86 12.18 13.81
C ARG A 263 6.82 13.66 13.51
N ARG A 264 7.97 14.22 13.14
CA ARG A 264 8.10 15.62 12.76
C ARG A 264 7.21 15.94 11.54
N ALA A 265 6.43 17.00 11.64
CA ALA A 265 5.66 17.51 10.51
C ALA A 265 6.62 18.03 9.42
N ARG A 266 6.38 17.60 8.19
CA ARG A 266 7.07 18.08 6.99
C ARG A 266 6.55 19.45 6.55
N ALA A 267 5.28 19.72 6.79
CA ALA A 267 4.64 20.99 6.45
C ALA A 267 3.75 21.46 7.60
N ARG A 268 3.82 22.75 7.89
CA ARG A 268 2.96 23.48 8.83
C ARG A 268 2.74 24.86 8.22
N TRP A 269 1.56 25.10 7.65
CA TRP A 269 1.26 26.36 6.97
C TRP A 269 -0.15 26.85 7.28
N PRO A 270 -0.33 28.15 7.54
CA PRO A 270 -1.64 28.76 7.44
C PRO A 270 -2.13 28.68 5.99
N VAL A 271 -3.38 28.26 5.81
CA VAL A 271 -3.95 27.99 4.49
C VAL A 271 -5.38 28.51 4.34
N ARG A 272 -5.77 28.75 3.09
CA ARG A 272 -7.15 28.99 2.68
C ARG A 272 -7.63 27.99 1.63
N PRO A 273 -8.94 27.70 1.57
CA PRO A 273 -9.52 26.94 0.47
C PRO A 273 -9.24 27.62 -0.87
N ALA A 274 -8.65 26.89 -1.81
CA ALA A 274 -8.35 27.38 -3.15
C ALA A 274 -8.32 26.21 -4.15
N PRO A 275 -9.10 26.25 -5.24
CA PRO A 275 -9.14 25.16 -6.23
C PRO A 275 -7.78 24.80 -6.85
N GLY A 276 -6.87 25.77 -6.96
CA GLY A 276 -5.50 25.58 -7.46
C GLY A 276 -4.45 25.28 -6.38
N GLY A 277 -4.89 25.05 -5.14
CA GLY A 277 -4.00 24.87 -3.98
C GLY A 277 -3.05 23.70 -4.11
N ILE A 278 -1.84 23.83 -3.55
CA ILE A 278 -0.79 22.80 -3.57
C ILE A 278 -1.13 21.67 -2.59
N TYR A 279 -1.74 22.01 -1.45
CA TYR A 279 -2.14 21.04 -0.43
C TYR A 279 -3.55 20.52 -0.71
N ALA A 280 -3.78 19.25 -0.42
CA ALA A 280 -5.06 18.59 -0.65
C ALA A 280 -5.39 17.63 0.48
N ILE A 281 -6.65 17.65 0.90
CA ILE A 281 -7.26 16.73 1.87
C ILE A 281 -8.59 16.30 1.27
N GLY A 282 -8.75 15.00 1.01
CA GLY A 282 -9.85 14.47 0.22
C GLY A 282 -9.99 15.19 -1.12
N SER A 283 -11.17 15.76 -1.38
CA SER A 283 -11.45 16.54 -2.59
C SER A 283 -11.12 18.03 -2.46
N ASN A 284 -10.84 18.52 -1.25
CA ASN A 284 -10.60 19.94 -0.98
C ASN A 284 -9.13 20.30 -1.20
N ARG A 285 -8.90 21.49 -1.76
CA ARG A 285 -7.55 22.01 -2.04
C ARG A 285 -7.30 23.33 -1.31
N TYR A 286 -6.05 23.53 -0.93
CA TYR A 286 -5.62 24.58 -0.03
C TYR A 286 -4.35 25.27 -0.54
N ALA A 287 -4.38 26.60 -0.56
CA ALA A 287 -3.22 27.44 -0.87
C ALA A 287 -2.65 28.05 0.42
N VAL A 288 -1.33 28.24 0.46
CA VAL A 288 -0.67 28.93 1.57
C VAL A 288 -1.10 30.39 1.59
N GLU A 289 -1.50 30.87 2.75
CA GLU A 289 -1.85 32.26 2.99
C GLU A 289 -1.26 32.68 4.33
N LEU A 290 -0.34 33.65 4.32
CA LEU A 290 0.44 34.02 5.50
C LEU A 290 -0.30 34.99 6.43
N SER A 291 -1.29 35.72 5.93
CA SER A 291 -2.10 36.68 6.69
C SER A 291 -3.58 36.50 6.37
N GLY A 292 -4.45 36.60 7.38
CA GLY A 292 -5.90 36.44 7.20
C GLY A 292 -6.38 34.99 6.99
N ALA A 293 -5.50 34.00 7.12
CA ALA A 293 -5.90 32.60 7.07
C ALA A 293 -6.71 32.20 8.31
N THR A 294 -7.66 31.27 8.12
CA THR A 294 -8.51 30.73 9.21
C THR A 294 -8.25 29.25 9.47
N ARG A 295 -7.31 28.63 8.74
CA ARG A 295 -7.04 27.20 8.82
C ARG A 295 -5.55 26.93 8.88
N LEU A 296 -5.16 25.90 9.62
CA LEU A 296 -3.78 25.40 9.68
C LEU A 296 -3.69 24.05 8.98
N TYR A 297 -2.82 23.93 7.98
CA TYR A 297 -2.45 22.66 7.38
C TYR A 297 -1.21 22.09 8.09
N VAL A 298 -1.30 20.84 8.56
CA VAL A 298 -0.19 20.10 9.13
C VAL A 298 -0.07 18.75 8.42
N GLU A 299 1.16 18.39 8.04
CA GLU A 299 1.42 17.11 7.40
C GLU A 299 2.63 16.44 8.02
N ALA A 300 2.47 15.19 8.44
CA ALA A 300 3.54 14.29 8.84
C ALA A 300 3.62 13.09 7.89
N MET A 301 4.82 12.64 7.60
CA MET A 301 5.06 11.45 6.77
C MET A 301 6.14 10.60 7.43
N THR A 302 5.80 9.40 7.89
CA THR A 302 6.75 8.46 8.49
C THR A 302 7.80 8.04 7.48
N ASP A 303 9.00 7.66 7.92
CA ASP A 303 9.96 6.97 7.06
C ASP A 303 9.74 5.45 7.11
N PHE A 304 10.37 4.75 6.18
CA PHE A 304 10.34 3.29 6.12
C PHE A 304 10.93 2.68 7.40
N GLY A 305 10.13 1.88 8.12
CA GLY A 305 10.54 1.22 9.37
C GLY A 305 10.36 2.04 10.65
N ASP A 306 9.89 3.29 10.57
CA ASP A 306 9.49 4.06 11.75
C ASP A 306 8.36 3.32 12.48
N GLY A 307 8.52 3.06 13.79
CA GLY A 307 7.49 2.40 14.61
C GLY A 307 7.26 0.92 14.28
N PHE A 308 8.13 0.27 13.50
CA PHE A 308 7.93 -1.10 13.03
C PHE A 308 7.57 -2.09 14.16
N GLY A 309 6.52 -2.88 13.94
CA GLY A 309 6.04 -3.90 14.88
C GLY A 309 5.00 -3.39 15.89
N SER A 310 4.61 -2.12 15.80
CA SER A 310 3.52 -1.54 16.59
C SER A 310 2.32 -1.17 15.72
N THR A 311 1.15 -1.08 16.34
CA THR A 311 -0.10 -0.66 15.69
C THR A 311 -0.61 0.60 16.39
N ALA A 312 -0.75 1.69 15.64
CA ALA A 312 -1.36 2.91 16.13
C ALA A 312 -2.88 2.85 16.03
N PHE A 313 -3.55 3.14 17.14
CA PHE A 313 -5.00 3.25 17.30
C PHE A 313 -5.50 4.69 17.26
N SER A 314 -4.63 5.67 17.56
CA SER A 314 -4.94 7.08 17.37
C SER A 314 -3.75 7.85 16.83
N VAL A 315 -4.05 8.94 16.13
CA VAL A 315 -3.07 9.95 15.73
C VAL A 315 -3.58 11.33 16.09
N GLY A 316 -2.72 12.14 16.69
CA GLY A 316 -2.98 13.54 16.99
C GLY A 316 -1.77 14.41 16.69
N PHE A 317 -1.84 15.70 16.99
CA PHE A 317 -0.77 16.66 16.71
C PHE A 317 -0.39 17.49 17.93
N VAL A 318 0.91 17.71 18.11
CA VAL A 318 1.47 18.74 18.99
C VAL A 318 2.01 19.85 18.11
N LEU A 319 1.47 21.06 18.22
CA LEU A 319 1.71 22.12 17.24
C LEU A 319 3.05 22.86 17.41
N SER A 320 3.65 22.79 18.59
CA SER A 320 4.97 23.32 18.87
C SER A 320 5.68 22.49 19.94
N ALA A 321 6.76 21.82 19.54
CA ALA A 321 7.69 21.16 20.45
C ALA A 321 9.08 21.05 19.82
N VAL A 322 10.11 20.91 20.67
CA VAL A 322 11.49 20.62 20.26
C VAL A 322 11.90 19.24 20.75
N PRO A 323 12.88 18.57 20.11
CA PRO A 323 13.42 17.33 20.63
C PRO A 323 14.01 17.52 22.04
N ALA A 324 13.79 16.53 22.90
CA ALA A 324 14.37 16.49 24.25
C ALA A 324 15.90 16.44 24.20
N ALA A 325 16.54 16.80 25.31
CA ALA A 325 18.00 16.71 25.44
C ALA A 325 18.47 15.27 25.17
N GLY A 326 19.46 15.12 24.29
CA GLY A 326 19.97 13.83 23.83
C GLY A 326 19.52 13.43 22.42
N PHE A 327 18.51 14.09 21.85
CA PHE A 327 18.10 13.87 20.46
C PHE A 327 18.59 14.98 19.53
N ALA A 328 18.90 14.62 18.29
CA ALA A 328 19.31 15.59 17.29
C ALA A 328 18.15 16.55 16.94
N PRO A 329 18.38 17.87 16.78
CA PRO A 329 17.34 18.82 16.37
C PRO A 329 16.66 18.49 15.04
N GLY A 330 17.38 17.76 14.17
CA GLY A 330 16.89 17.28 12.86
C GLY A 330 16.24 15.90 12.88
N ALA A 331 16.12 15.26 14.05
CA ALA A 331 15.46 13.96 14.16
C ALA A 331 14.03 14.05 13.63
N ARG A 332 13.66 13.08 12.79
CA ARG A 332 12.33 13.06 12.17
C ARG A 332 11.37 12.16 12.94
N TRP A 333 11.88 11.10 13.56
CA TRP A 333 11.14 10.20 14.44
C TRP A 333 11.76 10.23 15.83
N LEU A 334 10.93 10.29 16.87
CA LEU A 334 11.34 10.28 18.27
C LEU A 334 10.47 9.29 19.07
N PRO A 335 11.02 8.55 20.03
CA PRO A 335 10.24 7.66 20.88
C PRO A 335 9.40 8.43 21.91
N ALA A 336 8.62 7.71 22.73
CA ALA A 336 7.93 8.27 23.88
C ALA A 336 8.87 9.13 24.76
N GLY A 337 8.38 10.29 25.22
CA GLY A 337 9.18 11.25 25.98
C GLY A 337 10.25 12.01 25.16
N GLY A 338 10.30 11.82 23.84
CA GLY A 338 11.34 12.43 23.00
C GLY A 338 11.15 13.92 22.69
N ILE A 339 10.05 14.55 23.08
CA ILE A 339 9.75 15.97 22.80
C ILE A 339 9.56 16.79 24.09
N VAL A 340 9.93 18.08 24.04
CA VAL A 340 9.77 19.06 25.12
C VAL A 340 9.34 20.41 24.53
N PRO A 341 8.37 21.13 25.10
CA PRO A 341 7.40 20.62 26.06
C PRO A 341 6.51 19.55 25.41
N ALA A 342 5.99 18.61 26.20
CA ALA A 342 4.90 17.74 25.80
C ALA A 342 3.59 18.56 25.82
N GLY A 343 3.45 19.48 24.87
CA GLY A 343 2.27 20.31 24.71
C GLY A 343 0.98 19.48 24.50
N PRO A 344 -0.19 20.13 24.54
CA PRO A 344 -1.46 19.42 24.34
C PRO A 344 -1.51 18.76 22.97
N VAL A 345 -2.06 17.55 22.94
CA VAL A 345 -2.35 16.83 21.70
C VAL A 345 -3.72 17.28 21.20
N VAL A 346 -3.79 17.75 19.97
CA VAL A 346 -5.02 18.23 19.33
C VAL A 346 -5.35 17.40 18.09
N ALA A 347 -6.62 17.43 17.66
CA ALA A 347 -7.13 16.69 16.51
C ALA A 347 -6.85 15.19 16.59
N GLU A 348 -6.97 14.62 17.80
CA GLU A 348 -6.80 13.20 18.02
C GLU A 348 -7.92 12.42 17.31
N THR A 349 -7.53 11.63 16.32
CA THR A 349 -8.43 10.89 15.45
C THR A 349 -8.14 9.40 15.57
N PRO A 350 -9.17 8.55 15.74
CA PRO A 350 -8.98 7.11 15.74
C PRO A 350 -8.54 6.63 14.36
N VAL A 351 -7.50 5.79 14.32
CA VAL A 351 -6.93 5.21 13.11
C VAL A 351 -6.54 3.75 13.38
N SER A 352 -6.31 2.96 12.34
CA SER A 352 -5.79 1.61 12.47
C SER A 352 -4.58 1.49 11.56
N ILE A 353 -3.41 1.85 12.08
CA ILE A 353 -2.16 1.94 11.31
C ILE A 353 -1.17 0.89 11.82
N GLU A 354 -0.94 -0.15 11.03
CA GLU A 354 0.15 -1.09 11.26
C GLU A 354 1.45 -0.56 10.64
N PHE A 355 2.45 -0.28 11.46
CA PHE A 355 3.72 0.24 10.96
C PHE A 355 4.59 -0.87 10.34
N GLY A 356 4.82 -0.76 9.02
CA GLY A 356 5.64 -1.70 8.26
C GLY A 356 7.02 -1.15 7.88
N ARG A 357 7.98 -2.04 7.56
CA ARG A 357 9.31 -1.65 7.05
C ARG A 357 9.27 -1.02 5.67
N THR A 358 8.23 -1.33 4.89
CA THR A 358 8.11 -0.96 3.47
C THR A 358 7.00 0.03 3.20
N VAL A 359 6.30 0.49 4.24
CA VAL A 359 5.15 1.40 4.14
C VAL A 359 5.49 2.73 4.79
N ARG A 360 5.07 3.82 4.16
CA ARG A 360 5.08 5.17 4.74
C ARG A 360 3.67 5.64 4.95
N GLU A 361 3.41 6.14 6.15
CA GLU A 361 2.12 6.65 6.56
C GLU A 361 2.16 8.16 6.44
N ARG A 362 1.27 8.72 5.61
CA ARG A 362 1.17 10.15 5.35
C ARG A 362 -0.08 10.69 6.01
N VAL A 363 0.07 11.29 7.18
CA VAL A 363 -1.03 11.90 7.93
C VAL A 363 -1.11 13.38 7.60
N ARG A 364 -2.24 13.82 7.07
CA ARG A 364 -2.54 15.20 6.70
C ARG A 364 -3.73 15.68 7.51
N ALA A 365 -3.59 16.83 8.15
CA ALA A 365 -4.66 17.45 8.90
C ALA A 365 -4.87 18.89 8.46
N VAL A 366 -6.13 19.29 8.35
CA VAL A 366 -6.55 20.70 8.31
C VAL A 366 -7.32 20.97 9.59
N LEU A 367 -6.80 21.93 10.36
CA LEU A 367 -7.41 22.41 11.60
C LEU A 367 -8.18 23.68 11.29
N ARG A 368 -9.47 23.71 11.66
CA ARG A 368 -10.35 24.87 11.51
C ARG A 368 -10.56 25.51 12.89
N PHE A 369 -10.32 26.81 12.98
CA PHE A 369 -10.36 27.60 14.22
C PHE A 369 -11.69 28.32 14.39
#